data_AF-A0AAV6ALC5-F1
#
_entry.id   AF-A0AAV6ALC5-F1
#
_cell.length_a   1.000
_cell.length_b   1.000
_cell.length_c   1.000
_cell.angle_alpha   90.00
_cell.angle_beta   90.00
_cell.angle_gamma   90.00
#
_symmetry.space_group_name_H-M   'P 1'
#
loop_
_entity.id
_entity.type
_entity.pdbx_description
1 polymer ?
#
loop_
_entity_poly.entity_id
_entity_poly.type
_entity_poly.pdbx_seq_one_letter_code
_entity_poly.pdbx_strand_id
1 'polypeptide(L)'
;MTRDPQPPSSPIALHKDLSAIWDTTPGWGRLAAVNHTVIGRRFIVAALVFFAFGGLLAMLIRAQLATPQSAFLGPEIYNQVFTLHGTVMMFLFAIPMLEGWAMYLLPKMLGARDMAFPRLSAYGFWCYVFGGTIVVSSLAFG
;
A
#
# COMPACT_ATOMS: atom_id res chain seq x y z
N MET A 1 30.35 -9.22 31.13
CA MET A 1 30.18 -10.66 30.89
C MET A 1 29.39 -10.83 29.60
N THR A 2 30.07 -10.74 28.46
CA THR A 2 29.47 -10.97 27.14
C THR A 2 29.26 -12.47 27.00
N ARG A 3 28.02 -12.94 27.08
CA ARG A 3 27.73 -14.34 26.74
C ARG A 3 28.00 -14.51 25.26
N ASP A 4 29.06 -15.23 24.91
CA ASP A 4 29.24 -15.70 23.54
C ASP A 4 28.01 -16.55 23.18
N PRO A 5 27.29 -16.23 22.08
CA PRO A 5 26.15 -17.02 21.66
C PRO A 5 26.60 -18.45 21.42
N GLN A 6 25.98 -19.40 22.10
CA GLN A 6 26.24 -20.81 21.82
C GLN A 6 25.80 -21.10 20.37
N PRO A 7 26.61 -21.81 19.57
CA PRO A 7 26.22 -22.16 18.22
C PRO A 7 24.90 -22.94 18.25
N PRO A 8 23.96 -22.66 17.33
CA PRO A 8 22.64 -23.27 17.35
C PRO A 8 22.76 -24.80 17.25
N SER A 9 22.01 -25.51 18.09
CA SER A 9 22.07 -26.97 18.19
C SER A 9 21.55 -27.71 16.94
N SER A 10 20.78 -27.02 16.09
CA SER A 10 20.29 -27.56 14.80
C SER A 10 19.83 -26.42 13.87
N PRO A 11 19.69 -26.68 12.55
CA PRO A 11 19.10 -25.72 11.61
C PRO A 11 17.69 -25.27 12.00
N ILE A 12 16.89 -26.17 12.61
CA ILE A 12 15.55 -25.86 13.09
C ILE A 12 15.60 -24.91 14.30
N ALA A 13 16.54 -25.13 15.22
CA ALA A 13 16.74 -24.24 16.36
C ALA A 13 17.14 -22.84 15.88
N LEU A 14 18.10 -22.74 14.96
CA LEU A 14 18.49 -21.46 14.34
C LEU A 14 17.31 -20.76 13.67
N HIS A 15 16.50 -21.49 12.90
CA HIS A 15 15.31 -20.92 12.26
C HIS A 15 14.32 -20.33 13.28
N LYS A 16 14.07 -21.03 14.39
CA LYS A 16 13.17 -20.54 15.44
C LYS A 16 13.73 -19.28 16.12
N ASP A 17 15.02 -19.26 16.43
CA ASP A 17 15.67 -18.12 17.07
C ASP A 17 15.65 -16.89 16.17
N LEU A 18 15.96 -17.06 14.88
CA LEU A 18 15.90 -15.99 13.89
C LEU A 18 14.47 -15.49 13.68
N SER A 19 13.49 -16.40 13.65
CA SER A 19 12.08 -16.04 13.53
C SER A 19 11.63 -15.20 14.72
N ALA A 20 12.00 -15.57 15.95
CA ALA A 20 11.60 -14.83 17.14
C ALA A 20 12.16 -13.38 17.16
N ILE A 21 13.35 -13.16 16.62
CA ILE A 21 14.00 -11.84 16.57
C ILE A 21 13.43 -10.99 15.41
N TRP A 22 13.05 -11.62 14.30
CA TRP A 22 12.68 -10.94 13.06
C TRP A 22 11.17 -10.89 12.79
N ASP A 23 10.38 -11.54 13.64
CA ASP A 23 8.93 -11.44 13.54
C ASP A 23 8.46 -10.04 13.90
N THR A 24 7.30 -9.69 13.36
CA THR A 24 6.68 -8.39 13.61
C THR A 24 5.89 -8.47 14.91
N THR A 25 6.10 -7.51 15.81
CA THR A 25 5.36 -7.41 17.07
C THR A 25 3.85 -7.51 16.83
N PRO A 26 3.13 -8.42 17.51
CA PRO A 26 1.69 -8.57 17.33
C PRO A 26 0.91 -7.36 17.87
N GLY A 27 -0.37 -7.28 17.50
CA GLY A 27 -1.26 -6.19 17.92
C GLY A 27 -0.87 -4.84 17.31
N TRP A 28 -0.91 -3.78 18.13
CA TRP A 28 -0.60 -2.41 17.72
C TRP A 28 0.85 -2.21 17.27
N GLY A 29 1.78 -3.03 17.78
CA GLY A 29 3.18 -3.01 17.35
C GLY A 29 3.35 -3.30 15.84
N ARG A 30 2.35 -3.97 15.23
CA ARG A 30 2.33 -4.22 13.79
C ARG A 30 2.31 -2.91 13.02
N LEU A 31 1.67 -1.83 13.49
CA LEU A 31 1.65 -0.55 12.77
C LEU A 31 3.07 0.00 12.52
N ALA A 32 3.98 -0.21 13.46
CA ALA A 32 5.39 0.17 13.37
C ALA A 32 6.28 -0.85 12.63
N ALA A 33 5.70 -1.87 11.97
CA ALA A 33 6.45 -2.86 11.20
C ALA A 33 7.27 -2.21 10.09
N VAL A 34 8.50 -2.70 9.91
CA VAL A 34 9.43 -2.23 8.87
C VAL A 34 9.80 -3.31 7.85
N ASN A 35 9.39 -4.55 8.09
CA ASN A 35 9.69 -5.68 7.21
C ASN A 35 9.06 -5.48 5.81
N HIS A 36 9.86 -5.58 4.74
CA HIS A 36 9.42 -5.42 3.36
C HIS A 36 8.22 -6.29 2.98
N THR A 37 8.09 -7.51 3.53
CA THR A 37 6.96 -8.40 3.23
C THR A 37 5.66 -7.83 3.78
N VAL A 38 5.71 -7.26 4.99
CA VAL A 38 4.55 -6.62 5.64
C VAL A 38 4.20 -5.33 4.92
N ILE A 39 5.19 -4.47 4.64
CA ILE A 39 5.00 -3.20 3.94
C ILE A 39 4.49 -3.42 2.52
N GLY A 40 5.10 -4.32 1.74
CA GLY A 40 4.65 -4.64 0.38
C GLY A 40 3.20 -5.12 0.35
N ARG A 41 2.79 -5.99 1.30
CA ARG A 41 1.40 -6.42 1.42
C ARG A 41 0.45 -5.26 1.75
N ARG A 42 0.88 -4.31 2.59
CA ARG A 42 0.08 -3.11 2.90
C ARG A 42 -0.13 -2.23 1.69
N PHE A 43 0.92 -1.98 0.91
CA PHE A 43 0.82 -1.23 -0.34
C PHE A 43 -0.17 -1.89 -1.30
N ILE A 44 -0.07 -3.21 -1.51
CA ILE A 44 -0.99 -3.95 -2.39
C ILE A 44 -2.44 -3.81 -1.91
N VAL A 45 -2.69 -4.04 -0.61
CA VAL A 45 -4.05 -3.94 -0.04
C VAL A 45 -4.59 -2.52 -0.15
N ALA A 46 -3.80 -1.50 0.21
CA ALA A 46 -4.22 -0.10 0.11
C ALA A 46 -4.48 0.30 -1.35
N ALA A 47 -3.62 -0.10 -2.29
CA ALA A 47 -3.81 0.15 -3.72
C ALA A 47 -5.10 -0.51 -4.25
N LEU A 48 -5.47 -1.71 -3.77
CA LEU A 48 -6.76 -2.34 -4.11
C LEU A 48 -7.96 -1.57 -3.55
N VAL A 49 -7.83 -0.96 -2.37
CA VAL A 49 -8.89 -0.09 -1.81
C VAL A 49 -9.06 1.16 -2.68
N PHE A 50 -7.97 1.83 -3.06
CA PHE A 50 -8.04 2.97 -3.98
C PHE A 50 -8.49 2.57 -5.39
N PHE A 51 -8.17 1.36 -5.86
CA PHE A 51 -8.70 0.82 -7.11
C PHE A 51 -10.21 0.68 -7.08
N ALA A 52 -10.76 0.12 -6.00
CA ALA A 52 -12.21 0.00 -5.84
C ALA A 52 -12.89 1.39 -5.84
N PHE A 53 -12.27 2.37 -5.18
CA PHE A 53 -12.74 3.76 -5.21
C PHE A 53 -12.65 4.39 -6.61
N GLY A 54 -11.53 4.26 -7.30
CA GLY A 54 -11.34 4.75 -8.67
C GLY A 54 -12.30 4.07 -9.66
N GLY A 55 -12.60 2.78 -9.45
CA GLY A 55 -13.61 2.02 -10.18
C GLY A 55 -15.01 2.54 -9.94
N LEU A 56 -15.37 2.91 -8.71
CA LEU A 56 -16.64 3.56 -8.41
C LEU A 56 -16.77 4.90 -9.16
N LEU A 57 -15.75 5.74 -9.15
CA LEU A 57 -15.75 6.99 -9.94
C LEU A 57 -15.91 6.73 -11.44
N ALA A 58 -15.25 5.69 -11.97
CA ALA A 58 -15.41 5.28 -13.36
C ALA A 58 -16.86 4.88 -13.68
N MET A 59 -17.52 4.18 -12.77
CA MET A 59 -18.93 3.81 -12.92
C MET A 59 -19.85 5.03 -12.92
N LEU A 60 -19.56 6.07 -12.12
CA LEU A 60 -20.31 7.32 -12.16
C LEU A 60 -20.16 8.05 -13.50
N ILE A 61 -18.94 8.10 -14.04
CA ILE A 61 -18.67 8.66 -15.38
C ILE A 61 -19.47 7.89 -16.45
N ARG A 62 -19.45 6.56 -16.38
CA ARG A 62 -20.18 5.69 -17.32
C ARG A 62 -21.69 5.84 -17.18
N ALA A 63 -22.21 6.02 -15.97
CA ALA A 63 -23.62 6.29 -15.73
C ALA A 63 -24.06 7.62 -16.36
N GLN A 64 -23.24 8.67 -16.26
CA GLN A 64 -23.52 9.95 -16.94
C GLN A 64 -23.51 9.80 -18.47
N LEU A 65 -22.59 9.02 -19.04
CA LEU A 65 -22.48 8.81 -20.49
C LEU A 65 -23.45 7.76 -21.06
N ALA A 66 -24.27 7.12 -20.22
CA ALA A 66 -25.19 6.06 -20.67
C ALA A 66 -26.25 6.57 -21.66
N THR A 67 -26.64 7.85 -21.57
CA THR A 67 -27.58 8.51 -22.49
C THR A 67 -27.11 9.93 -22.83
N PRO A 68 -27.29 10.41 -24.08
CA PRO A 68 -26.78 11.73 -24.49
C PRO A 68 -27.38 12.93 -23.74
N GLN A 69 -28.59 12.80 -23.16
CA GLN A 69 -29.27 13.85 -22.39
C GLN A 69 -29.37 13.51 -20.88
N SER A 70 -28.37 12.81 -20.32
CA SER A 70 -28.38 12.45 -18.90
C SER A 70 -28.25 13.67 -17.99
N ALA A 71 -29.16 13.82 -17.02
CA ALA A 71 -29.11 14.83 -15.96
C ALA A 71 -28.45 14.31 -14.66
N PHE A 72 -27.77 13.16 -14.71
CA PHE A 72 -27.25 12.47 -13.52
C PHE A 72 -26.12 13.24 -12.82
N LEU A 73 -25.18 13.80 -13.58
CA LEU A 73 -24.11 14.67 -13.08
C LEU A 73 -24.09 15.99 -13.86
N GLY A 74 -24.06 17.11 -13.12
CA GLY A 74 -23.78 18.42 -13.70
C GLY A 74 -22.34 18.51 -14.22
N PRO A 75 -22.03 19.43 -15.16
CA PRO A 75 -20.71 19.54 -15.77
C PRO A 75 -19.56 19.71 -14.78
N GLU A 76 -19.77 20.49 -13.71
CA GLU A 76 -18.77 20.74 -12.68
C GLU A 76 -18.39 19.45 -11.92
N ILE A 77 -19.38 18.74 -11.39
CA ILE A 77 -19.15 17.48 -10.67
C ILE A 77 -18.57 16.41 -11.60
N TYR A 78 -19.01 16.37 -12.86
CA TYR A 78 -18.43 15.45 -13.85
C TYR A 78 -16.93 15.68 -14.03
N ASN A 79 -16.50 16.94 -14.19
CA ASN A 79 -15.10 17.29 -14.36
C ASN A 79 -14.25 16.96 -13.11
N GLN A 80 -14.82 17.17 -11.92
CA GLN A 80 -14.16 16.80 -10.65
C GLN A 80 -14.00 15.27 -10.54
N VAL A 81 -15.08 14.52 -10.76
CA VAL A 81 -15.05 13.04 -10.73
C VAL A 81 -14.09 12.47 -11.77
N PHE A 82 -14.08 13.02 -12.99
CA PHE A 82 -13.17 12.59 -14.06
C PHE A 82 -11.70 12.83 -13.71
N THR A 83 -11.37 14.03 -13.22
CA THR A 83 -10.01 14.39 -12.80
C THR A 83 -9.53 13.52 -11.64
N LEU A 84 -10.40 13.30 -10.65
CA LEU A 84 -10.08 12.48 -9.50
C LEU A 84 -9.92 11.00 -9.89
N HIS A 85 -10.76 10.47 -10.78
CA HIS A 85 -10.62 9.11 -11.30
C HIS A 85 -9.21 8.89 -11.90
N GLY A 86 -8.77 9.80 -12.78
CA GLY A 86 -7.44 9.72 -13.40
C GLY A 86 -6.32 9.78 -12.36
N THR A 87 -6.43 10.69 -11.40
CA THR A 87 -5.45 10.87 -10.31
C THR A 87 -5.35 9.61 -9.43
N VAL A 88 -6.49 9.07 -9.01
CA VAL A 88 -6.56 7.85 -8.18
C VAL A 88 -5.99 6.67 -8.94
N MET A 89 -6.36 6.47 -10.21
CA MET A 89 -5.89 5.33 -10.99
C MET A 89 -4.39 5.36 -11.26
N MET A 90 -3.84 6.53 -11.61
CA MET A 90 -2.43 6.66 -11.94
C MET A 90 -1.54 6.66 -10.68
N PHE A 91 -1.86 7.52 -9.70
CA PHE A 91 -0.97 7.78 -8.56
C PHE A 91 -1.32 7.00 -7.30
N LEU A 92 -2.58 6.63 -7.09
CA LEU A 92 -2.99 5.91 -5.88
C LEU A 92 -3.19 4.40 -6.09
N PHE A 93 -3.33 3.96 -7.35
CA PHE A 93 -3.42 2.53 -7.71
C PHE A 93 -2.20 2.04 -8.49
N ALA A 94 -1.96 2.52 -9.71
CA ALA A 94 -0.99 1.89 -10.62
C ALA A 94 0.45 1.92 -10.08
N ILE A 95 0.93 3.11 -9.67
CA ILE A 95 2.28 3.26 -9.09
C ILE A 95 2.41 2.48 -7.77
N PRO A 96 1.52 2.66 -6.76
CA PRO A 96 1.66 1.97 -5.47
C PRO A 96 1.45 0.45 -5.56
N MET A 97 0.64 -0.03 -6.49
CA MET A 97 0.48 -1.47 -6.75
C MET A 97 1.80 -2.09 -7.22
N LEU A 98 2.45 -1.45 -8.20
CA LEU A 98 3.75 -1.88 -8.69
C LEU A 98 4.82 -1.79 -7.60
N GLU A 99 4.81 -0.70 -6.82
CA GLU A 99 5.72 -0.51 -5.70
C GLU A 99 5.55 -1.59 -4.62
N GLY A 100 4.30 -1.94 -4.29
CA GLY A 100 3.98 -3.00 -3.33
C GLY A 100 4.47 -4.37 -3.77
N TRP A 101 4.31 -4.70 -5.05
CA TRP A 101 4.87 -5.92 -5.65
C TRP A 101 6.40 -5.91 -5.65
N ALA A 102 7.01 -4.78 -6.01
CA ALA A 102 8.46 -4.61 -5.99
C ALA A 102 9.02 -4.84 -4.58
N MET A 103 8.45 -4.21 -3.56
CA MET A 103 8.86 -4.42 -2.16
C MET A 103 8.68 -5.87 -1.69
N TYR A 104 7.62 -6.53 -2.15
CA TYR A 104 7.34 -7.91 -1.75
C TYR A 104 8.28 -8.92 -2.42
N LEU A 105 8.58 -8.73 -3.71
CA LEU A 105 9.31 -9.69 -4.53
C LEU A 105 10.81 -9.42 -4.61
N LEU A 106 11.25 -8.16 -4.72
CA LEU A 106 12.66 -7.83 -5.01
C LEU A 106 13.63 -8.41 -3.99
N PRO A 107 13.43 -8.26 -2.66
CA PRO A 107 14.37 -8.85 -1.70
C PRO A 107 14.42 -10.38 -1.80
N LYS A 108 13.27 -11.02 -2.08
CA LYS A 108 13.17 -12.48 -2.23
C LYS A 108 13.88 -12.96 -3.48
N MET A 109 13.76 -12.24 -4.59
CA MET A 109 14.44 -12.57 -5.85
C MET A 109 15.95 -12.38 -5.75
N LEU A 110 16.40 -11.36 -5.01
CA LEU A 110 17.82 -11.06 -4.81
C LEU A 110 18.47 -11.89 -3.70
N GLY A 111 17.70 -12.67 -2.94
CA GLY A 111 18.18 -13.33 -1.72
C GLY A 111 18.59 -12.35 -0.62
N ALA A 112 18.15 -11.09 -0.71
CA ALA A 112 18.40 -10.05 0.28
C ALA A 112 17.44 -10.19 1.45
N ARG A 113 17.91 -9.82 2.64
CA ARG A 113 17.12 -9.94 3.87
C ARG A 113 15.94 -8.96 3.92
N ASP A 114 16.14 -7.73 3.46
CA ASP A 114 15.16 -6.65 3.52
C ASP A 114 15.50 -5.58 2.47
N MET A 115 14.70 -4.51 2.39
CA MET A 115 15.02 -3.32 1.60
C MET A 115 16.25 -2.59 2.16
N ALA A 116 16.93 -1.80 1.32
CA ALA A 116 18.10 -1.00 1.74
C ALA A 116 17.77 -0.05 2.91
N PHE A 117 16.57 0.51 2.94
CA PHE A 117 16.10 1.44 3.97
C PHE A 117 14.71 1.04 4.53
N PRO A 118 14.62 0.02 5.41
CA PRO A 118 13.33 -0.53 5.85
C PRO A 118 12.40 0.49 6.52
N ARG A 119 12.98 1.39 7.34
CA ARG A 119 12.23 2.46 8.02
C ARG A 119 11.68 3.51 7.05
N LEU A 120 12.44 3.81 5.98
CA LEU A 120 12.01 4.76 4.97
C LEU A 120 10.84 4.19 4.15
N SER A 121 10.88 2.90 3.82
CA SER A 121 9.75 2.21 3.16
C SER A 121 8.49 2.23 4.02
N ALA A 122 8.62 2.00 5.33
CA ALA A 122 7.49 2.11 6.25
C ALA A 122 6.92 3.54 6.35
N TYR A 123 7.79 4.55 6.35
CA TYR A 123 7.38 5.96 6.31
C TYR A 123 6.65 6.30 4.99
N GLY A 124 7.20 5.86 3.85
CA GLY A 124 6.59 6.07 2.53
C GLY A 124 5.18 5.50 2.44
N PHE A 125 4.93 4.32 3.03
CA PHE A 125 3.58 3.75 3.14
C PHE A 125 2.59 4.69 3.85
N TRP A 126 3.00 5.28 4.97
CA TRP A 126 2.14 6.18 5.73
C TRP A 126 1.88 7.48 4.96
N CYS A 127 2.89 8.07 4.34
CA CYS A 127 2.73 9.23 3.46
C CYS A 127 1.73 8.94 2.34
N TYR A 128 1.81 7.76 1.73
CA TYR A 128 0.89 7.32 0.70
C TYR A 128 -0.55 7.22 1.21
N VAL A 129 -0.79 6.54 2.33
CA VAL A 129 -2.15 6.37 2.88
C VAL A 129 -2.75 7.72 3.28
N PHE A 130 -2.00 8.56 4.01
CA PHE A 130 -2.50 9.87 4.42
C PHE A 130 -2.69 10.81 3.24
N GLY A 131 -1.72 10.89 2.32
CA GLY A 131 -1.82 11.70 1.11
C GLY A 131 -2.99 11.29 0.22
N GLY A 132 -3.15 9.98 -0.02
CA GLY A 132 -4.27 9.43 -0.77
C GLY A 132 -5.62 9.71 -0.11
N THR A 133 -5.70 9.60 1.22
CA THR A 133 -6.94 9.91 1.96
C THR A 133 -7.29 11.40 1.86
N ILE A 134 -6.30 12.30 1.96
CA ILE A 134 -6.51 13.74 1.78
C ILE A 134 -7.07 14.02 0.38
N VAL A 135 -6.47 13.45 -0.66
CA VAL A 135 -6.92 13.62 -2.06
C VAL A 135 -8.35 13.09 -2.24
N VAL A 136 -8.68 11.91 -1.71
CA VAL A 136 -10.04 11.37 -1.80
C VAL A 136 -11.04 12.22 -1.02
N SER A 137 -10.63 12.76 0.13
CA SER A 137 -11.49 13.61 0.95
C SER A 137 -11.80 14.96 0.31
N SER A 138 -10.97 15.47 -0.61
CA SER A 138 -11.24 16.75 -1.27
C SER A 138 -12.59 16.72 -2.00
N LEU A 139 -12.96 15.59 -2.61
CA LEU A 139 -14.27 15.45 -3.27
C LEU A 139 -15.47 15.65 -2.31
N ALA A 140 -15.29 15.34 -1.02
CA ALA A 140 -16.35 15.51 -0.02
C ALA A 140 -16.38 16.93 0.57
N PHE A 141 -15.27 17.67 0.51
CA PHE A 141 -15.10 18.96 1.20
C PHE A 141 -14.87 20.16 0.27
N GLY A 142 -14.61 19.96 -1.03
CA GLY A 142 -14.38 21.03 -2.02
C GLY A 142 -13.46 20.61 -3.16
#